data_AF-A0A482WMV2-F1
#
_entry.id   AF-A0A482WMV2-F1
#
_cell.length_a   1.000
_cell.length_b   1.000
_cell.length_c   1.000
_cell.angle_alpha   90.00
_cell.angle_beta   90.00
_cell.angle_gamma   90.00
#
_symmetry.space_group_name_H-M   'P 1'
#
loop_
_entity.id
_entity.type
_entity.pdbx_description
1 polymer ?
#
loop_
_entity_poly.entity_id
_entity_poly.type
_entity_poly.pdbx_seq_one_letter_code
_entity_poly.pdbx_strand_id
1 'polypeptide(L)'
;MTANDVSFIRQPHDANGEEGSELGDWQLPLCFQDKRHTEPIEGASTITQTWRMKERMKTVSVALVLCLNVGVDPPDVVKTQPCARLECWIDPLSMSPQKALESIGASLQKQYERWQPRARYKQSLDPTVDEVKKLCTSLRRNAKEERVLFHYNGHGVPRPTVNGEVWVFNRMYTQYIPLSVYDLQTWMGAPSIYVYDCSNAGVIVDLFRSFAEQHEKEYEQQQSLAVAAAAGGGAAAAKGGLPVGAAPTPLPPPPSFKQCIQLAACSADQVLPMNPDLPADIFTSCLTTPIKIALRWFVMQNTAKLVPKVTLELIDKIPGQLNDRRTMLGELNWIFTAITDTIAWNTLPRDLFQKLFRQDLLVASLFRNFLLAERIMRSLDCAPVSWPELPATHQHPMWHAWDLALDLALAQLPGVLGAAAGEEGGAVLFRHSPFFEQQLTAFHVWLELGSQARAPPEQLPIVLQVLLSQVHRLRALELLGRFLDLGG
;
A
#
# COMPACT_ATOMS: atom_id res chain seq x y z
N MET A 1 42.14 -24.12 -10.12
CA MET A 1 42.54 -25.45 -9.62
C MET A 1 41.35 -26.36 -9.81
N THR A 2 41.59 -27.45 -10.54
CA THR A 2 40.66 -28.44 -11.07
C THR A 2 39.92 -29.22 -9.98
N ALA A 3 38.63 -29.53 -10.20
CA ALA A 3 38.00 -30.76 -9.74
C ALA A 3 36.74 -31.08 -10.57
N ASN A 4 36.88 -32.11 -11.42
CA ASN A 4 35.96 -33.16 -11.83
C ASN A 4 34.45 -32.89 -11.91
N ASP A 5 33.92 -32.97 -13.13
CA ASP A 5 32.62 -33.61 -13.37
C ASP A 5 32.81 -34.71 -14.42
N VAL A 6 32.77 -35.97 -13.95
CA VAL A 6 32.87 -37.18 -14.77
C VAL A 6 31.46 -37.72 -14.94
N SER A 7 30.81 -37.38 -16.05
CA SER A 7 29.53 -37.99 -16.43
C SER A 7 29.77 -39.40 -16.97
N PHE A 8 29.44 -40.41 -16.16
CA PHE A 8 29.34 -41.81 -16.58
C PHE A 8 28.23 -41.99 -17.62
N ILE A 9 28.59 -42.29 -18.86
CA ILE A 9 27.67 -42.80 -19.89
C ILE A 9 27.85 -44.31 -19.98
N ARG A 10 26.75 -45.05 -19.80
CA ARG A 10 26.63 -46.51 -19.89
C ARG A 10 27.22 -47.04 -21.21
N GLN A 11 28.05 -48.08 -21.12
CA GLN A 11 28.50 -48.87 -22.28
C GLN A 11 27.39 -49.80 -22.78
N PRO A 12 27.15 -49.91 -24.10
CA PRO A 12 26.51 -51.08 -24.68
C PRO A 12 27.55 -52.17 -24.89
N HIS A 13 27.23 -53.37 -24.42
CA HIS A 13 27.90 -54.60 -24.79
C HIS A 13 27.61 -54.87 -26.27
N ASP A 14 28.65 -54.95 -27.10
CA ASP A 14 28.59 -55.73 -28.33
C ASP A 14 29.86 -56.54 -28.50
N ALA A 15 29.64 -57.84 -28.67
CA ALA A 15 30.64 -58.86 -28.88
C ALA A 15 30.85 -59.04 -30.39
N ASN A 16 32.06 -58.77 -30.87
CA ASN A 16 32.82 -59.65 -31.77
C ASN A 16 34.11 -58.96 -32.19
N GLY A 17 35.20 -59.73 -32.16
CA GLY A 17 36.54 -59.23 -32.39
C GLY A 17 36.82 -58.85 -33.84
N GLU A 18 37.67 -57.83 -33.98
CA GLU A 18 38.68 -57.67 -35.02
C GLU A 18 39.71 -56.66 -34.51
N GLU A 19 40.99 -56.99 -34.62
CA GLU A 19 42.12 -56.11 -34.29
C GLU A 19 42.18 -54.97 -35.32
N GLY A 20 41.70 -53.78 -34.94
CA GLY A 20 41.77 -52.56 -35.74
C GLY A 20 42.25 -51.38 -34.89
N SER A 21 43.32 -50.72 -35.32
CA SER A 21 44.00 -49.62 -34.64
C SER A 21 43.24 -48.28 -34.74
N GLU A 22 42.06 -48.16 -34.15
CA GLU A 22 41.26 -46.94 -34.27
C GLU A 22 40.75 -46.49 -32.90
N LEU A 23 41.41 -45.46 -32.34
CA LEU A 23 40.74 -44.56 -31.40
C LEU A 23 39.51 -44.01 -32.13
N GLY A 24 38.31 -44.35 -31.69
CA GLY A 24 37.09 -43.91 -32.35
C GLY A 24 37.04 -42.39 -32.45
N ASP A 25 36.57 -41.84 -33.57
CA ASP A 25 36.62 -40.41 -33.91
C ASP A 25 36.11 -39.47 -32.79
N TRP A 26 35.19 -39.94 -31.94
CA TRP A 26 34.67 -39.19 -30.78
C TRP A 26 35.70 -38.95 -29.66
N GLN A 27 36.85 -39.62 -29.70
CA GLN A 27 37.95 -39.47 -28.74
C GLN A 27 39.03 -38.49 -29.22
N LEU A 28 38.95 -38.03 -30.47
CA LEU A 28 39.90 -37.07 -31.01
C LEU A 28 39.57 -35.66 -30.48
N PRO A 29 40.56 -34.93 -29.91
CA PRO A 29 40.32 -33.60 -29.37
C PRO A 29 40.04 -32.60 -30.50
N LEU A 30 38.93 -31.86 -30.36
CA LEU A 30 38.55 -30.83 -31.31
C LEU A 30 39.38 -29.56 -31.06
N CYS A 31 40.37 -29.30 -31.92
CA CYS A 31 41.19 -28.10 -31.88
C CYS A 31 40.42 -26.88 -32.40
N PHE A 32 40.68 -25.71 -31.81
CA PHE A 32 40.11 -24.41 -32.23
C PHE A 32 38.57 -24.33 -32.27
N GLN A 33 37.88 -25.13 -31.44
CA GLN A 33 36.41 -25.08 -31.33
C GLN A 33 35.89 -24.34 -30.09
N ASP A 34 36.77 -23.87 -29.19
CA ASP A 34 36.33 -23.03 -28.07
C ASP A 34 35.64 -21.75 -28.55
N LYS A 35 34.75 -21.18 -27.73
CA LYS A 35 34.02 -19.92 -28.02
C LYS A 35 34.90 -18.78 -28.51
N ARG A 36 36.11 -18.63 -27.96
CA ARG A 36 37.09 -17.62 -28.39
C ARG A 36 37.55 -17.74 -29.85
N HIS A 37 37.32 -18.88 -30.49
CA HIS A 37 37.69 -19.16 -31.88
C HIS A 37 36.47 -19.15 -32.81
N THR A 38 35.28 -19.50 -32.31
CA THR A 38 34.05 -19.66 -33.10
C THR A 38 33.12 -18.45 -33.03
N GLU A 39 33.15 -17.69 -31.93
CA GLU A 39 32.36 -16.48 -31.75
C GLU A 39 33.24 -15.23 -32.00
N PRO A 40 32.69 -14.14 -32.58
CA PRO A 40 33.42 -12.89 -32.71
C PRO A 40 33.76 -12.34 -31.31
N ILE A 41 35.01 -11.92 -31.12
CA ILE A 41 35.49 -11.37 -29.85
C ILE A 41 35.02 -9.93 -29.72
N GLU A 42 33.80 -9.76 -29.24
CA GLU A 42 33.15 -8.47 -29.04
C GLU A 42 32.78 -8.28 -27.56
N GLY A 43 32.81 -7.03 -27.09
CA GLY A 43 32.31 -6.70 -25.76
C GLY A 43 30.78 -6.81 -25.73
N ALA A 44 30.23 -7.36 -24.64
CA ALA A 44 28.78 -7.38 -24.47
C ALA A 44 28.20 -5.96 -24.52
N SER A 45 27.13 -5.77 -25.30
CA SER A 45 26.43 -4.49 -25.36
C SER A 45 25.84 -4.15 -24.00
N THR A 46 26.24 -3.03 -23.41
CA THR A 46 25.74 -2.58 -22.12
C THR A 46 24.31 -2.05 -22.27
N ILE A 47 23.34 -2.82 -21.78
CA ILE A 47 21.94 -2.38 -21.71
C ILE A 47 21.81 -1.35 -20.58
N THR A 48 21.12 -0.24 -20.87
CA THR A 48 20.84 0.80 -19.87
C THR A 48 19.91 0.24 -18.80
N GLN A 49 20.38 0.22 -17.55
CA GLN A 49 19.66 -0.34 -16.42
C GLN A 49 18.71 0.70 -15.80
N THR A 50 17.42 0.39 -15.71
CA THR A 50 16.37 1.30 -15.22
C THR A 50 15.81 0.93 -13.84
N TRP A 51 16.34 -0.09 -13.18
CA TRP A 51 15.83 -0.59 -11.89
C TRP A 51 16.19 0.28 -10.67
N ARG A 52 17.12 1.23 -10.82
CA ARG A 52 17.55 2.09 -9.71
C ARG A 52 16.47 3.11 -9.38
N MET A 53 15.98 3.08 -8.15
CA MET A 53 15.18 4.17 -7.59
C MET A 53 16.04 5.42 -7.43
N LYS A 54 15.74 6.46 -8.21
CA LYS A 54 16.50 7.72 -8.21
C LYS A 54 16.18 8.60 -7.00
N GLU A 55 14.93 8.60 -6.55
CA GLU A 55 14.45 9.45 -5.46
C GLU A 55 13.73 8.63 -4.40
N ARG A 56 14.34 8.56 -3.22
CA ARG A 56 13.68 8.00 -2.03
C ARG A 56 12.92 9.13 -1.34
N MET A 57 11.61 8.94 -1.19
CA MET A 57 10.72 9.93 -0.58
C MET A 57 10.29 9.45 0.80
N LYS A 58 10.00 10.38 1.71
CA LYS A 58 9.52 10.03 3.04
C LYS A 58 8.32 10.86 3.44
N THR A 59 7.32 10.21 3.99
CA THR A 59 6.25 10.90 4.72
C THR A 59 6.75 11.27 6.12
N VAL A 60 6.92 12.57 6.36
CA VAL A 60 7.50 13.10 7.61
C VAL A 60 6.48 13.71 8.55
N SER A 61 5.28 14.03 8.05
CA SER A 61 4.22 14.69 8.81
C SER A 61 2.86 14.12 8.45
N VAL A 62 2.00 13.99 9.45
CA VAL A 62 0.66 13.42 9.33
C VAL A 62 -0.34 14.34 10.04
N ALA A 63 -1.33 14.85 9.28
CA ALA A 63 -2.52 15.53 9.79
C ALA A 63 -3.66 14.51 9.92
N LEU A 64 -4.22 14.41 11.12
CA LEU A 64 -5.41 13.61 11.41
C LEU A 64 -6.56 14.57 11.70
N VAL A 65 -7.42 14.78 10.71
CA VAL A 65 -8.61 15.63 10.80
C VAL A 65 -9.82 14.73 11.00
N LEU A 66 -10.42 14.79 12.18
CA LEU A 66 -11.58 13.99 12.56
C LEU A 66 -12.78 14.92 12.73
N CYS A 67 -13.82 14.71 11.93
CA CYS A 67 -15.06 15.45 11.99
C CYS A 67 -16.20 14.48 12.35
N LEU A 68 -16.38 14.20 13.64
CA LEU A 68 -17.24 13.13 14.14
C LEU A 68 -18.47 13.62 14.89
N ASN A 69 -18.41 14.79 15.55
CA ASN A 69 -19.51 15.36 16.36
C ASN A 69 -20.26 14.30 17.18
N VAL A 70 -19.52 13.57 18.01
CA VAL A 70 -19.98 12.32 18.63
C VAL A 70 -21.33 12.49 19.32
N GLY A 71 -22.32 11.71 18.88
CA GLY A 71 -23.68 11.71 19.43
C GLY A 71 -24.69 12.56 18.65
N VAL A 72 -24.26 13.29 17.62
CA VAL A 72 -25.13 14.06 16.73
C VAL A 72 -24.92 13.61 15.29
N ASP A 73 -25.97 13.04 14.70
CA ASP A 73 -25.90 12.55 13.32
C ASP A 73 -26.08 13.70 12.30
N PRO A 74 -25.35 13.70 11.18
CA PRO A 74 -25.55 14.68 10.13
C PRO A 74 -26.92 14.47 9.43
N PRO A 75 -27.52 15.55 8.90
CA PRO A 75 -28.90 15.53 8.41
C PRO A 75 -29.14 14.67 7.17
N ASP A 76 -28.08 14.29 6.45
CA ASP A 76 -28.12 13.59 5.18
C ASP A 76 -27.85 12.08 5.29
N VAL A 77 -27.58 11.58 6.50
CA VAL A 77 -27.33 10.16 6.78
C VAL A 77 -28.45 9.61 7.65
N VAL A 78 -29.27 8.72 7.08
CA VAL A 78 -30.26 7.96 7.85
C VAL A 78 -29.61 6.69 8.38
N LYS A 79 -29.34 6.64 9.69
CA LYS A 79 -28.77 5.45 10.33
C LYS A 79 -29.83 4.37 10.55
N THR A 80 -29.48 3.12 10.26
CA THR A 80 -30.28 1.95 10.62
C THR A 80 -30.18 1.65 12.11
N GLN A 81 -31.15 0.91 12.65
CA GLN A 81 -31.04 0.32 13.99
C GLN A 81 -31.12 -1.21 13.88
N PRO A 82 -30.03 -1.95 14.18
CA PRO A 82 -28.70 -1.50 14.60
C PRO A 82 -27.85 -0.91 13.43
N CYS A 83 -26.81 -0.14 13.75
CA CYS A 83 -25.83 0.40 12.79
C CYS A 83 -24.38 0.20 13.24
N ALA A 84 -23.46 0.22 12.26
CA ALA A 84 -22.02 0.33 12.46
C ALA A 84 -21.69 1.57 13.29
N ARG A 85 -20.97 1.38 14.40
CA ARG A 85 -20.67 2.48 15.35
C ARG A 85 -19.21 2.60 15.76
N LEU A 86 -18.44 1.52 15.66
CA LEU A 86 -17.07 1.51 16.16
C LEU A 86 -16.23 2.44 15.29
N GLU A 87 -15.50 3.35 15.93
CA GLU A 87 -14.55 4.27 15.30
C GLU A 87 -13.18 3.98 15.90
N CYS A 88 -12.20 3.64 15.07
CA CYS A 88 -10.85 3.28 15.49
C CYS A 88 -10.85 2.20 16.59
N TRP A 89 -11.78 1.25 16.48
CA TRP A 89 -12.04 0.15 17.42
C TRP A 89 -12.54 0.56 18.81
N ILE A 90 -13.12 1.76 18.94
CA ILE A 90 -13.72 2.28 20.16
C ILE A 90 -15.21 2.51 19.92
N ASP A 91 -16.07 2.15 20.88
CA ASP A 91 -17.48 2.55 20.86
C ASP A 91 -17.57 4.02 21.33
N PRO A 92 -17.96 4.97 20.46
CA PRO A 92 -18.04 6.38 20.83
C PRO A 92 -19.09 6.64 21.93
N LEU A 93 -20.10 5.77 22.05
CA LEU A 93 -21.19 5.92 23.02
C LEU A 93 -20.86 5.31 24.40
N SER A 94 -19.74 4.58 24.53
CA SER A 94 -19.36 3.97 25.81
C SER A 94 -18.75 4.98 26.79
N MET A 95 -18.53 6.23 26.39
CA MET A 95 -17.95 7.29 27.20
C MET A 95 -18.53 8.66 26.80
N SER A 96 -18.14 9.73 27.49
CA SER A 96 -18.59 11.07 27.14
C SER A 96 -18.07 11.47 25.74
N PRO A 97 -18.85 12.25 24.94
CA PRO A 97 -18.48 12.61 23.57
C PRO A 97 -17.07 13.18 23.41
N GLN A 98 -16.67 14.09 24.30
CA GLN A 98 -15.34 14.70 24.28
C GLN A 98 -14.23 13.66 24.54
N LYS A 99 -14.43 12.79 25.53
CA LYS A 99 -13.46 11.75 25.86
C LYS A 99 -13.37 10.68 24.76
N ALA A 100 -14.51 10.36 24.14
CA ALA A 100 -14.57 9.46 22.99
C ALA A 100 -13.73 10.02 21.84
N LEU A 101 -13.94 11.28 21.48
CA LEU A 101 -13.21 11.96 20.39
C LEU A 101 -11.69 11.99 20.64
N GLU A 102 -11.25 12.32 21.86
CA GLU A 102 -9.83 12.27 22.24
C GLU A 102 -9.25 10.85 22.18
N SER A 103 -10.03 9.85 22.62
CA SER A 103 -9.62 8.44 22.61
C SER A 103 -9.50 7.89 21.18
N ILE A 104 -10.46 8.23 20.31
CA ILE A 104 -10.45 7.89 18.88
C ILE A 104 -9.25 8.52 18.20
N GLY A 105 -9.01 9.83 18.41
CA GLY A 105 -7.83 10.53 17.87
C GLY A 105 -6.51 9.89 18.30
N ALA A 106 -6.37 9.56 19.59
CA ALA A 106 -5.20 8.88 20.12
C ALA A 106 -5.05 7.44 19.57
N SER A 107 -6.16 6.71 19.39
CA SER A 107 -6.15 5.37 18.78
C SER A 107 -5.68 5.44 17.33
N LEU A 108 -6.26 6.34 16.53
CA LEU A 108 -5.90 6.52 15.12
C LEU A 108 -4.43 6.89 14.96
N GLN A 109 -3.92 7.81 15.78
CA GLN A 109 -2.50 8.15 15.78
C GLN A 109 -1.63 6.92 16.05
N LYS A 110 -1.93 6.14 17.09
CA LYS A 110 -1.20 4.90 17.40
C LYS A 110 -1.26 3.89 16.26
N GLN A 111 -2.36 3.82 15.52
CA GLN A 111 -2.49 2.90 14.38
C GLN A 111 -1.55 3.33 13.24
N TYR A 112 -1.47 4.63 12.91
CA TYR A 112 -0.52 5.13 11.91
C TYR A 112 0.95 5.06 12.37
N GLU A 113 1.23 5.32 13.65
CA GLU A 113 2.57 5.22 14.23
C GLU A 113 3.20 3.83 14.07
N ARG A 114 2.38 2.77 13.99
CA ARG A 114 2.87 1.42 13.69
C ARG A 114 3.50 1.31 12.30
N TRP A 115 2.99 2.07 11.32
CA TRP A 115 3.48 2.08 9.94
C TRP A 115 4.61 3.10 9.73
N GLN A 116 4.54 4.25 10.39
CA GLN A 116 5.57 5.29 10.32
C GLN A 116 5.81 5.91 11.72
N PRO A 117 6.63 5.29 12.58
CA PRO A 117 6.84 5.75 13.95
C PRO A 117 7.63 7.05 14.06
N ARG A 118 8.37 7.43 13.00
CA ARG A 118 9.26 8.60 13.01
C ARG A 118 8.64 9.87 12.40
N ALA A 119 7.37 9.81 12.00
CA ALA A 119 6.65 10.99 11.50
C ALA A 119 6.13 11.86 12.65
N ARG A 120 5.88 13.13 12.36
CA ARG A 120 5.23 14.06 13.28
C ARG A 120 3.72 13.99 13.08
N TYR A 121 3.00 13.55 14.11
CA TYR A 121 1.55 13.47 14.11
C TYR A 121 0.93 14.73 14.71
N LYS A 122 -0.12 15.25 14.07
CA LYS A 122 -0.95 16.32 14.61
C LYS A 122 -2.42 15.96 14.42
N GLN A 123 -3.15 15.94 15.53
CA GLN A 123 -4.59 15.69 15.56
C GLN A 123 -5.35 17.02 15.53
N SER A 124 -6.47 17.04 14.83
CA SER A 124 -7.44 18.12 14.76
C SER A 124 -8.81 17.51 14.93
N LEU A 125 -9.38 17.66 16.12
CA LEU A 125 -10.61 17.00 16.55
C LEU A 125 -11.77 18.01 16.43
N ASP A 126 -12.77 17.68 15.62
CA ASP A 126 -13.89 18.56 15.22
C ASP A 126 -13.44 19.99 14.88
N PRO A 127 -12.50 20.19 13.93
CA PRO A 127 -11.88 21.50 13.76
C PRO A 127 -12.74 22.51 13.00
N THR A 128 -12.32 23.76 13.11
CA THR A 128 -12.75 24.87 12.25
C THR A 128 -11.87 25.01 11.01
N VAL A 129 -12.37 25.71 9.98
CA VAL A 129 -11.60 26.02 8.75
C VAL A 129 -10.25 26.66 9.06
N ASP A 130 -10.21 27.62 9.99
CA ASP A 130 -8.97 28.31 10.39
C ASP A 130 -7.95 27.36 11.02
N GLU A 131 -8.41 26.38 11.80
CA GLU A 131 -7.56 25.38 12.43
C GLU A 131 -6.99 24.42 11.39
N VAL A 132 -7.81 23.95 10.45
CA VAL A 132 -7.34 23.13 9.32
C VAL A 132 -6.32 23.88 8.48
N LYS A 133 -6.56 25.16 8.17
CA LYS A 133 -5.61 26.02 7.46
C LYS A 133 -4.28 26.15 8.19
N LYS A 134 -4.30 26.48 9.49
CA LYS A 134 -3.10 26.59 10.33
C LYS A 134 -2.35 25.26 10.42
N LEU A 135 -3.07 24.15 10.53
CA LEU A 135 -2.51 22.80 10.57
C LEU A 135 -1.76 22.49 9.27
N CYS A 136 -2.43 22.60 8.12
CA CYS A 136 -1.88 22.24 6.82
C CYS A 136 -0.67 23.09 6.48
N THR A 137 -0.79 24.42 6.60
CA THR A 137 0.32 25.36 6.34
C THR A 137 1.49 25.16 7.28
N SER A 138 1.25 24.84 8.56
CA SER A 138 2.31 24.51 9.52
C SER A 138 3.04 23.23 9.15
N LEU A 139 2.33 22.17 8.76
CA LEU A 139 2.94 20.89 8.39
C LEU A 139 3.74 20.99 7.09
N ARG A 140 3.19 21.64 6.05
CA ARG A 140 3.92 21.88 4.79
C ARG A 140 5.21 22.67 5.05
N ARG A 141 5.14 23.77 5.82
CA ARG A 141 6.34 24.57 6.15
C ARG A 141 7.43 23.74 6.83
N ASN A 142 7.05 22.79 7.69
CA ASN A 142 8.00 21.93 8.39
C ASN A 142 8.54 20.79 7.52
N ALA A 143 7.71 20.25 6.61
CA ALA A 143 8.06 19.14 5.73
C ALA A 143 8.92 19.56 4.53
N LYS A 144 8.86 20.83 4.11
CA LYS A 144 9.54 21.33 2.91
C LYS A 144 9.14 20.50 1.68
N GLU A 145 10.09 19.75 1.11
CA GLU A 145 9.92 18.89 -0.06
C GLU A 145 9.51 17.45 0.29
N GLU A 146 9.46 17.10 1.58
CA GLU A 146 9.02 15.79 2.01
C GLU A 146 7.49 15.67 1.98
N ARG A 147 7.01 14.42 2.02
CA ARG A 147 5.59 14.12 1.90
C ARG A 147 4.84 14.41 3.21
N VAL A 148 3.65 14.99 3.07
CA VAL A 148 2.68 15.19 4.17
C VAL A 148 1.44 14.35 3.90
N LEU A 149 0.99 13.59 4.90
CA LEU A 149 -0.28 12.87 4.86
C LEU A 149 -1.40 13.71 5.46
N PHE A 150 -2.53 13.77 4.79
CA PHE A 150 -3.77 14.36 5.28
C PHE A 150 -4.84 13.27 5.35
N HIS A 151 -5.24 12.90 6.56
CA HIS A 151 -6.33 11.99 6.81
C HIS A 151 -7.57 12.81 7.22
N TYR A 152 -8.67 12.62 6.52
CA TYR A 152 -9.95 13.25 6.78
C TYR A 152 -11.01 12.17 7.02
N ASN A 153 -11.58 12.16 8.21
CA ASN A 153 -12.76 11.36 8.54
C ASN A 153 -13.95 12.31 8.69
N GLY A 154 -14.96 12.12 7.85
CA GLY A 154 -16.14 12.98 7.73
C GLY A 154 -17.45 12.33 8.16
N HIS A 155 -17.46 11.40 9.12
CA HIS A 155 -18.68 10.67 9.49
C HIS A 155 -19.71 11.48 10.28
N GLY A 156 -19.30 12.55 10.96
CA GLY A 156 -20.17 13.43 11.74
C GLY A 156 -20.64 14.68 11.01
N VAL A 157 -20.39 14.75 9.70
CA VAL A 157 -20.71 15.92 8.86
C VAL A 157 -21.42 15.47 7.58
N PRO A 158 -22.08 16.39 6.84
CA PRO A 158 -22.70 16.04 5.58
C PRO A 158 -21.70 15.53 4.54
N ARG A 159 -22.22 14.85 3.52
CA ARG A 159 -21.45 14.37 2.38
C ARG A 159 -20.78 15.51 1.61
N PRO A 160 -19.60 15.26 1.01
CA PRO A 160 -18.93 16.22 0.13
C PRO A 160 -19.84 16.72 -0.99
N THR A 161 -19.70 18.00 -1.34
CA THR A 161 -20.55 18.63 -2.37
C THR A 161 -19.97 18.43 -3.76
N VAL A 162 -20.82 18.51 -4.78
CA VAL A 162 -20.40 18.52 -6.20
C VAL A 162 -19.58 19.75 -6.59
N ASN A 163 -19.53 20.77 -5.72
CA ASN A 163 -18.71 21.96 -5.90
C ASN A 163 -17.28 21.76 -5.38
N GLY A 164 -16.99 20.61 -4.76
CA GLY A 164 -15.65 20.29 -4.28
C GLY A 164 -15.39 20.84 -2.89
N GLU A 165 -16.40 20.76 -2.04
CA GLU A 165 -16.32 21.18 -0.64
C GLU A 165 -16.45 19.96 0.27
N VAL A 166 -15.59 19.89 1.27
CA VAL A 166 -15.73 19.00 2.42
C VAL A 166 -16.23 19.79 3.62
N TRP A 167 -16.82 19.14 4.61
CA TRP A 167 -17.46 19.85 5.72
C TRP A 167 -16.62 19.79 6.99
N VAL A 168 -16.60 20.91 7.71
CA VAL A 168 -15.98 21.06 9.04
C VAL A 168 -16.95 21.85 9.94
N PHE A 169 -16.55 22.19 11.17
CA PHE A 169 -17.43 22.87 12.12
C PHE A 169 -17.14 24.37 12.24
N ASN A 170 -18.11 25.10 12.79
CA ASN A 170 -17.84 26.40 13.41
C ASN A 170 -17.42 26.22 14.88
N ARG A 171 -16.94 27.30 15.52
CA ARG A 171 -16.46 27.24 16.92
C ARG A 171 -17.50 26.80 17.95
N MET A 172 -18.78 26.96 17.62
CA MET A 172 -19.91 26.66 18.51
C MET A 172 -20.55 25.30 18.21
N TYR A 173 -20.06 24.55 17.21
CA TYR A 173 -20.63 23.30 16.72
C TYR A 173 -22.12 23.38 16.35
N THR A 174 -22.59 24.55 15.92
CA THR A 174 -23.99 24.80 15.53
C THR A 174 -24.24 24.68 14.03
N GLN A 175 -23.19 24.83 13.23
CA GLN A 175 -23.27 24.82 11.77
C GLN A 175 -22.10 24.06 11.17
N TYR A 176 -22.39 23.35 10.09
CA TYR A 176 -21.39 22.79 9.19
C TYR A 176 -20.89 23.90 8.26
N ILE A 177 -19.57 24.05 8.16
CA ILE A 177 -18.91 25.06 7.34
C ILE A 177 -18.22 24.37 6.17
N PRO A 178 -18.46 24.79 4.92
CA PRO A 178 -17.81 24.21 3.77
C PRO A 178 -16.34 24.62 3.72
N LEU A 179 -15.47 23.67 3.42
CA LEU A 179 -14.05 23.83 3.18
C LEU A 179 -13.74 23.42 1.75
N SER A 180 -13.27 24.36 0.93
CA SER A 180 -12.92 24.11 -0.47
C SER A 180 -11.69 23.20 -0.60
N VAL A 181 -11.80 22.16 -1.42
CA VAL A 181 -10.66 21.28 -1.76
C VAL A 181 -9.58 22.05 -2.53
N TYR A 182 -9.96 23.09 -3.28
CA TYR A 182 -9.03 24.00 -3.97
C TYR A 182 -8.08 24.70 -2.98
N ASP A 183 -8.63 25.20 -1.87
CA ASP A 183 -7.85 25.85 -0.82
C ASP A 183 -6.99 24.84 -0.05
N LEU A 184 -7.54 23.65 0.21
CA LEU A 184 -6.83 22.57 0.88
C LEU A 184 -5.57 22.16 0.11
N GLN A 185 -5.64 22.03 -1.22
CA GLN A 185 -4.48 21.77 -2.09
C GLN A 185 -3.38 22.81 -1.88
N THR A 186 -3.77 24.08 -1.88
CA THR A 186 -2.87 25.21 -1.70
C THR A 186 -2.16 25.16 -0.34
N TRP A 187 -2.89 24.86 0.74
CA TRP A 187 -2.31 24.82 2.08
C TRP A 187 -1.41 23.60 2.31
N MET A 188 -1.78 22.46 1.74
CA MET A 188 -1.05 21.21 1.89
C MET A 188 0.16 21.12 0.98
N GLY A 189 0.19 21.79 -0.17
CA GLY A 189 1.30 21.76 -1.11
C GLY A 189 1.60 20.36 -1.69
N ALA A 190 2.62 20.27 -2.53
CA ALA A 190 3.18 19.02 -3.04
C ALA A 190 4.59 18.78 -2.45
N PRO A 191 5.00 17.52 -2.22
CA PRO A 191 4.25 16.28 -2.40
C PRO A 191 3.33 15.96 -1.21
N SER A 192 2.10 15.50 -1.45
CA SER A 192 1.14 15.12 -0.41
C SER A 192 0.37 13.83 -0.75
N ILE A 193 -0.15 13.18 0.30
CA ILE A 193 -1.06 12.03 0.20
C ILE A 193 -2.32 12.31 1.03
N TYR A 194 -3.48 11.97 0.48
CA TYR A 194 -4.79 12.19 1.10
C TYR A 194 -5.51 10.88 1.34
N VAL A 195 -6.17 10.76 2.48
CA VAL A 195 -7.05 9.65 2.85
C VAL A 195 -8.40 10.24 3.24
N TYR A 196 -9.45 9.90 2.51
CA TYR A 196 -10.81 10.38 2.73
C TYR A 196 -11.70 9.22 3.17
N ASP A 197 -12.05 9.19 4.46
CA ASP A 197 -13.03 8.27 5.03
C ASP A 197 -14.36 9.00 5.25
N CYS A 198 -15.20 8.98 4.22
CA CYS A 198 -16.54 9.54 4.23
C CYS A 198 -17.38 8.92 3.10
N SER A 199 -18.69 9.13 3.16
CA SER A 199 -19.59 8.78 2.05
C SER A 199 -19.41 9.76 0.88
N ASN A 200 -19.61 9.30 -0.35
CA ASN A 200 -19.38 10.05 -1.60
C ASN A 200 -17.93 10.58 -1.76
N ALA A 201 -16.94 9.89 -1.18
CA ALA A 201 -15.55 10.34 -1.19
C ALA A 201 -14.94 10.43 -2.60
N GLY A 202 -15.44 9.67 -3.58
CA GLY A 202 -14.99 9.72 -4.97
C GLY A 202 -15.14 11.11 -5.61
N VAL A 203 -16.17 11.88 -5.22
CA VAL A 203 -16.38 13.26 -5.67
C VAL A 203 -15.16 14.14 -5.35
N ILE A 204 -14.56 13.93 -4.19
CA ILE A 204 -13.38 14.68 -3.75
C ILE A 204 -12.21 14.42 -4.71
N VAL A 205 -11.99 13.15 -5.08
CA VAL A 205 -10.87 12.74 -5.94
C VAL A 205 -10.99 13.34 -7.35
N ASP A 206 -12.19 13.29 -7.92
CA ASP A 206 -12.48 13.82 -9.27
C ASP A 206 -12.30 15.34 -9.33
N LEU A 207 -12.82 16.05 -8.33
CA LEU A 207 -12.72 17.51 -8.25
C LEU A 207 -11.31 17.96 -7.88
N PHE A 208 -10.59 17.22 -7.04
CA PHE A 208 -9.18 17.46 -6.75
C PHE A 208 -8.35 17.46 -8.05
N ARG A 209 -8.59 16.51 -8.96
CA ARG A 209 -7.88 16.48 -10.25
C ARG A 209 -8.20 17.71 -11.10
N SER A 210 -9.47 18.10 -11.16
CA SER A 210 -9.91 19.28 -11.92
C SER A 210 -9.29 20.57 -11.37
N PHE A 211 -9.26 20.72 -10.05
CA PHE A 211 -8.60 21.85 -9.39
C PHE A 211 -7.08 21.85 -9.55
N ALA A 212 -6.44 20.68 -9.57
CA ALA A 212 -5.01 20.58 -9.84
C ALA A 212 -4.65 21.08 -11.25
N GLU A 213 -5.46 20.77 -12.26
CA GLU A 213 -5.30 21.32 -13.61
C GLU A 213 -5.56 22.83 -13.68
N GLN A 214 -6.52 23.32 -12.89
CA GLN A 214 -6.80 24.75 -12.80
C GLN A 214 -5.62 25.52 -12.20
N HIS A 215 -5.01 25.03 -11.10
CA HIS A 215 -3.82 25.62 -10.50
C HIS A 215 -2.65 25.73 -11.49
N GLU A 216 -2.43 24.71 -12.32
CA GLU A 216 -1.40 24.74 -13.36
C GLU A 216 -1.69 25.80 -14.42
N LYS A 217 -2.93 25.87 -14.92
CA LYS A 217 -3.35 26.88 -15.92
C LYS A 217 -3.22 28.31 -15.39
N GLU A 218 -3.62 28.55 -14.14
CA GLU A 218 -3.49 29.85 -13.49
C GLU A 218 -2.01 30.26 -13.32
N TYR A 219 -1.15 29.30 -12.97
CA TYR A 219 0.29 29.52 -12.87
C TYR A 219 0.91 29.86 -14.25
N GLU A 220 0.58 29.10 -15.30
CA GLU A 220 1.05 29.38 -16.67
C GLU A 220 0.60 30.76 -17.16
N GLN A 221 -0.64 31.15 -16.87
CA GLN A 221 -1.15 32.48 -17.19
C GLN A 221 -0.38 33.58 -16.44
N GLN A 222 -0.17 33.44 -15.13
CA GLN A 222 0.62 34.39 -14.34
C GLN A 222 2.05 34.49 -14.84
N GLN A 223 2.66 33.36 -15.21
CA GLN A 223 4.00 33.33 -15.79
C GLN A 223 4.05 34.05 -17.14
N SER A 224 3.07 33.83 -18.02
CA SER A 224 2.98 34.50 -19.32
C SER A 224 2.82 36.01 -19.18
N LEU A 225 1.98 36.47 -18.24
CA LEU A 225 1.79 37.88 -17.93
C LEU A 225 3.05 38.52 -17.34
N ALA A 226 3.77 37.82 -16.46
CA ALA A 226 5.02 38.29 -15.90
C ALA A 226 6.12 38.44 -16.97
N VAL A 227 6.22 37.48 -17.90
CA VAL A 227 7.16 37.54 -19.03
C VAL A 227 6.79 38.68 -19.99
N ALA A 228 5.50 38.86 -20.30
CA ALA A 228 5.03 39.96 -21.15
C ALA A 228 5.29 41.33 -20.50
N ALA A 229 5.09 41.48 -19.19
CA ALA A 229 5.41 42.71 -18.45
C ALA A 229 6.92 43.00 -18.45
N ALA A 230 7.76 41.97 -18.32
CA ALA A 230 9.22 42.12 -18.41
C ALA A 230 9.69 42.49 -19.83
N ALA A 231 9.05 41.97 -20.88
CA ALA A 231 9.36 42.30 -22.28
C ALA A 231 8.79 43.67 -22.72
N GLY A 232 7.69 44.12 -22.12
CA GLY A 232 7.03 45.40 -22.40
C GLY A 232 7.66 46.63 -21.75
N GLY A 233 8.69 46.46 -20.91
CA GLY A 233 9.41 47.54 -20.22
C GLY A 233 10.28 48.46 -21.10
N GLY A 234 10.19 48.34 -22.43
CA GLY A 234 11.06 49.03 -23.39
C GLY A 234 10.60 50.41 -23.91
N ALA A 235 9.45 50.96 -23.50
CA ALA A 235 8.94 52.18 -24.17
C ALA A 235 8.24 53.25 -23.31
N ALA A 236 8.36 53.23 -21.97
CA ALA A 236 7.70 54.26 -21.13
C ALA A 236 8.51 54.77 -19.93
N ALA A 237 9.85 54.80 -20.02
CA ALA A 237 10.70 55.43 -19.00
C ALA A 237 11.34 56.73 -19.52
N ALA A 238 10.50 57.75 -19.77
CA ALA A 238 10.95 59.14 -19.88
C ALA A 238 10.18 59.97 -18.85
N LYS A 239 10.92 60.44 -17.83
CA LYS A 239 10.55 61.34 -16.72
C LYS A 239 9.98 60.69 -15.45
N GLY A 240 10.85 60.60 -14.44
CA GLY A 240 10.49 60.44 -13.03
C GLY A 240 11.34 59.38 -12.33
N GLY A 241 12.39 59.81 -11.62
CA GLY A 241 13.34 58.91 -10.96
C GLY A 241 12.71 58.02 -9.89
N LEU A 242 12.96 56.72 -10.00
CA LEU A 242 12.77 55.69 -8.96
C LEU A 242 13.93 54.68 -9.06
N PRO A 243 14.26 53.97 -7.96
CA PRO A 243 15.57 53.35 -7.78
C PRO A 243 15.76 52.10 -8.64
N VAL A 244 16.92 52.05 -9.27
CA VAL A 244 17.48 50.91 -10.01
C VAL A 244 17.83 49.80 -9.01
N GLY A 245 17.30 48.58 -9.18
CA GLY A 245 17.89 47.40 -8.53
C GLY A 245 16.97 46.34 -7.89
N ALA A 246 15.69 46.21 -8.28
CA ALA A 246 14.94 45.00 -7.92
C ALA A 246 15.21 43.91 -8.96
N ALA A 247 16.08 42.94 -8.64
CA ALA A 247 16.20 41.71 -9.42
C ALA A 247 14.81 41.04 -9.51
N PRO A 248 14.43 40.44 -10.66
CA PRO A 248 13.17 39.72 -10.76
C PRO A 248 13.16 38.63 -9.68
N THR A 249 12.23 38.72 -8.73
CA THR A 249 12.02 37.66 -7.74
C THR A 249 11.73 36.37 -8.51
N PRO A 250 12.46 35.27 -8.25
CA PRO A 250 12.19 34.01 -8.90
C PRO A 250 10.73 33.62 -8.62
N LEU A 251 9.95 33.39 -9.67
CA LEU A 251 8.61 32.86 -9.52
C LEU A 251 8.71 31.51 -8.77
N PRO A 252 7.79 31.22 -7.83
CA PRO A 252 7.76 29.94 -7.14
C PRO A 252 7.67 28.78 -8.15
N PRO A 253 8.17 27.58 -7.82
CA PRO A 253 8.10 26.44 -8.72
C PRO A 253 6.63 26.10 -9.08
N PRO A 254 6.38 25.52 -10.28
CA PRO A 254 5.03 25.21 -10.72
C PRO A 254 4.35 24.25 -9.73
N PRO A 255 3.05 24.45 -9.44
CA PRO A 255 2.30 23.55 -8.58
C PRO A 255 2.21 22.16 -9.22
N SER A 256 2.75 21.14 -8.55
CA SER A 256 2.73 19.74 -9.03
C SER A 256 1.67 18.90 -8.31
N PHE A 257 0.43 19.40 -8.27
CA PHE A 257 -0.66 18.71 -7.57
C PHE A 257 -1.10 17.42 -8.28
N LYS A 258 -0.83 17.27 -9.58
CA LYS A 258 -1.09 16.03 -10.34
C LYS A 258 -0.37 14.80 -9.78
N GLN A 259 0.75 15.01 -9.06
CA GLN A 259 1.53 13.94 -8.46
C GLN A 259 1.09 13.56 -7.04
N CYS A 260 0.10 14.26 -6.48
CA CYS A 260 -0.47 13.96 -5.18
C CYS A 260 -1.21 12.62 -5.21
N ILE A 261 -1.07 11.85 -4.14
CA ILE A 261 -1.70 10.54 -4.01
C ILE A 261 -3.01 10.71 -3.25
N GLN A 262 -4.07 10.01 -3.65
CA GLN A 262 -5.36 10.07 -2.97
C GLN A 262 -5.91 8.66 -2.77
N LEU A 263 -6.54 8.43 -1.62
CA LEU A 263 -7.25 7.21 -1.26
C LEU A 263 -8.61 7.63 -0.73
N ALA A 264 -9.69 7.15 -1.33
CA ALA A 264 -11.06 7.50 -0.98
C ALA A 264 -11.86 6.23 -0.70
N ALA A 265 -12.70 6.29 0.34
CA ALA A 265 -13.41 5.11 0.85
C ALA A 265 -14.44 4.54 -0.13
N CYS A 266 -15.06 5.37 -0.96
CA CYS A 266 -16.16 4.95 -1.84
C CYS A 266 -16.21 5.78 -3.14
N SER A 267 -16.96 5.29 -4.13
CA SER A 267 -17.27 6.01 -5.37
C SER A 267 -18.08 7.28 -5.11
N ALA A 268 -18.18 8.15 -6.11
CA ALA A 268 -18.86 9.45 -6.03
C ALA A 268 -20.37 9.35 -5.70
N ASP A 269 -20.98 8.20 -5.95
CA ASP A 269 -22.41 7.89 -5.82
C ASP A 269 -22.73 6.92 -4.68
N GLN A 270 -21.71 6.45 -3.95
CA GLN A 270 -21.85 5.42 -2.93
C GLN A 270 -21.81 5.97 -1.50
N VAL A 271 -22.47 5.23 -0.61
CA VAL A 271 -22.52 5.52 0.83
C VAL A 271 -21.76 4.40 1.56
N LEU A 272 -21.13 4.75 2.69
CA LEU A 272 -20.42 3.78 3.51
C LEU A 272 -21.37 2.71 4.08
N PRO A 273 -20.87 1.47 4.27
CA PRO A 273 -21.69 0.38 4.79
C PRO A 273 -22.07 0.61 6.25
N MET A 274 -23.31 0.26 6.61
CA MET A 274 -23.87 0.45 7.96
C MET A 274 -24.02 -0.86 8.76
N ASN A 275 -23.35 -1.93 8.33
CA ASN A 275 -23.45 -3.24 8.99
C ASN A 275 -22.95 -3.15 10.46
N PRO A 276 -23.78 -3.48 11.47
CA PRO A 276 -23.44 -3.33 12.90
C PRO A 276 -22.26 -4.18 13.37
N ASP A 277 -21.96 -5.27 12.68
CA ASP A 277 -20.84 -6.15 13.02
C ASP A 277 -19.49 -5.57 12.58
N LEU A 278 -19.50 -4.55 11.72
CA LEU A 278 -18.31 -3.87 11.21
C LEU A 278 -18.16 -2.47 11.82
N PRO A 279 -16.93 -1.93 11.86
CA PRO A 279 -16.72 -0.55 12.28
C PRO A 279 -17.31 0.44 11.27
N ALA A 280 -17.68 1.63 11.76
CA ALA A 280 -18.10 2.75 10.91
C ALA A 280 -16.93 3.23 10.04
N ASP A 281 -15.71 3.24 10.59
CA ASP A 281 -14.45 3.54 9.89
C ASP A 281 -13.84 2.32 9.21
N ILE A 282 -14.64 1.58 8.42
CA ILE A 282 -14.17 0.37 7.75
C ILE A 282 -12.98 0.63 6.83
N PHE A 283 -12.98 1.75 6.11
CA PHE A 283 -11.90 2.10 5.19
C PHE A 283 -10.61 2.40 5.96
N THR A 284 -10.69 3.29 6.96
CA THR A 284 -9.56 3.57 7.85
C THR A 284 -9.06 2.30 8.53
N SER A 285 -9.96 1.48 9.07
CA SER A 285 -9.64 0.20 9.71
C SER A 285 -8.91 -0.76 8.77
N CYS A 286 -9.28 -0.81 7.48
CA CYS A 286 -8.54 -1.56 6.45
C CYS A 286 -7.14 -0.99 6.24
N LEU A 287 -7.01 0.33 6.10
CA LEU A 287 -5.74 0.98 5.82
C LEU A 287 -4.76 0.95 6.99
N THR A 288 -5.24 0.99 8.24
CA THR A 288 -4.39 1.16 9.42
C THR A 288 -4.28 -0.10 10.27
N THR A 289 -5.28 -0.99 10.23
CA THR A 289 -5.37 -2.23 11.02
C THR A 289 -5.85 -3.44 10.19
N PRO A 290 -5.18 -3.74 9.06
CA PRO A 290 -5.66 -4.69 8.05
C PRO A 290 -5.92 -6.09 8.60
N ILE A 291 -5.03 -6.62 9.46
CA ILE A 291 -5.18 -7.99 9.99
C ILE A 291 -6.42 -8.11 10.87
N LYS A 292 -6.69 -7.10 11.70
CA LYS A 292 -7.85 -7.11 12.61
C LYS A 292 -9.16 -7.10 11.84
N ILE A 293 -9.30 -6.21 10.85
CA ILE A 293 -10.52 -6.16 10.04
C ILE A 293 -10.64 -7.36 9.09
N ALA A 294 -9.54 -7.87 8.54
CA ALA A 294 -9.55 -9.05 7.67
C ALA A 294 -10.09 -10.28 8.42
N LEU A 295 -9.61 -10.53 9.65
CA LEU A 295 -10.09 -11.64 10.48
C LEU A 295 -11.56 -11.47 10.85
N ARG A 296 -11.96 -10.26 11.27
CA ARG A 296 -13.35 -9.94 11.63
C ARG A 296 -14.30 -10.16 10.44
N TRP A 297 -13.95 -9.62 9.28
CA TRP A 297 -14.69 -9.81 8.04
C TRP A 297 -14.73 -11.27 7.60
N PHE A 298 -13.61 -12.00 7.72
CA PHE A 298 -13.51 -13.40 7.34
C PHE A 298 -14.48 -14.29 8.12
N VAL A 299 -14.56 -14.11 9.44
CA VAL A 299 -15.47 -14.88 10.31
C VAL A 299 -16.96 -14.60 9.99
N MET A 300 -17.27 -13.44 9.40
CA MET A 300 -18.62 -13.12 8.94
C MET A 300 -18.98 -13.79 7.61
N GLN A 301 -17.99 -14.26 6.83
CA GLN A 301 -18.24 -14.91 5.54
C GLN A 301 -18.83 -16.31 5.72
N ASN A 302 -19.67 -16.73 4.77
CA ASN A 302 -20.29 -18.06 4.78
C ASN A 302 -19.28 -19.22 4.78
N THR A 303 -18.07 -19.00 4.25
CA THR A 303 -16.96 -19.97 4.25
C THR A 303 -16.41 -20.26 5.64
N ALA A 304 -16.52 -19.33 6.60
CA ALA A 304 -16.09 -19.54 7.98
C ALA A 304 -16.87 -20.64 8.72
N LYS A 305 -18.00 -21.09 8.17
CA LYS A 305 -18.78 -22.24 8.71
C LYS A 305 -17.98 -23.55 8.71
N LEU A 306 -16.88 -23.64 7.98
CA LEU A 306 -15.96 -24.77 8.02
C LEU A 306 -15.16 -24.85 9.33
N VAL A 307 -15.05 -23.75 10.08
CA VAL A 307 -14.42 -23.67 11.40
C VAL A 307 -15.46 -23.27 12.47
N PRO A 308 -16.36 -24.20 12.87
CA PRO A 308 -17.60 -23.89 13.62
C PRO A 308 -17.43 -23.44 15.08
N LYS A 309 -16.24 -22.99 15.51
CA LYS A 309 -15.95 -22.64 16.91
C LYS A 309 -15.30 -21.27 17.13
N VAL A 310 -15.09 -20.46 16.07
CA VAL A 310 -14.42 -19.16 16.21
C VAL A 310 -15.45 -18.03 16.25
N THR A 311 -15.62 -17.41 17.41
CA THR A 311 -16.45 -16.21 17.59
C THR A 311 -15.62 -14.93 17.41
N LEU A 312 -16.29 -13.80 17.15
CA LEU A 312 -15.62 -12.49 17.01
C LEU A 312 -14.79 -12.12 18.26
N GLU A 313 -15.20 -12.55 19.45
CA GLU A 313 -14.48 -12.31 20.71
C GLU A 313 -13.12 -13.02 20.78
N LEU A 314 -12.97 -14.17 20.11
CA LEU A 314 -11.71 -14.90 20.08
C LEU A 314 -10.67 -14.19 19.21
N ILE A 315 -11.10 -13.43 18.20
CA ILE A 315 -10.22 -12.68 17.29
C ILE A 315 -9.42 -11.62 18.06
N ASP A 316 -10.04 -10.93 19.01
CA ASP A 316 -9.38 -9.93 19.84
C ASP A 316 -8.34 -10.54 20.80
N LYS A 317 -8.35 -11.86 21.00
CA LYS A 317 -7.44 -12.61 21.89
C LYS A 317 -6.31 -13.33 21.15
N ILE A 318 -6.16 -13.15 19.84
CA ILE A 318 -5.11 -13.82 19.07
C ILE A 318 -3.72 -13.51 19.67
N PRO A 319 -2.95 -14.54 20.03
CA PRO A 319 -1.67 -14.34 20.70
C PRO A 319 -0.60 -13.82 19.74
N GLY A 320 0.29 -12.99 20.29
CA GLY A 320 1.49 -12.54 19.58
C GLY A 320 1.57 -11.05 19.33
N GLN A 321 2.58 -10.67 18.56
CA GLN A 321 2.82 -9.30 18.15
C GLN A 321 3.02 -9.23 16.64
N LEU A 322 2.53 -8.15 16.00
CA LEU A 322 2.61 -7.97 14.53
C LEU A 322 4.04 -8.01 13.98
N ASN A 323 5.03 -7.68 14.80
CA ASN A 323 6.45 -7.63 14.41
C ASN A 323 7.15 -8.99 14.62
N ASP A 324 6.59 -9.89 15.42
CA ASP A 324 7.19 -11.20 15.70
C ASP A 324 6.57 -12.29 14.82
N ARG A 325 7.26 -12.60 13.72
CA ARG A 325 6.87 -13.62 12.74
C ARG A 325 6.79 -15.03 13.30
N ARG A 326 7.28 -15.28 14.52
CA ARG A 326 7.17 -16.58 15.19
C ARG A 326 5.82 -16.76 15.89
N THR A 327 5.12 -15.66 16.13
CA THR A 327 3.79 -15.67 16.74
C THR A 327 2.70 -15.76 15.68
N MET A 328 1.54 -16.28 16.06
CA MET A 328 0.38 -16.38 15.16
C MET A 328 0.01 -15.04 14.51
N LEU A 329 -0.07 -13.97 15.31
CA LEU A 329 -0.40 -12.65 14.79
C LEU A 329 0.66 -12.09 13.83
N GLY A 330 1.94 -12.25 14.16
CA GLY A 330 3.03 -11.77 13.31
C GLY A 330 3.24 -12.59 12.05
N GLU A 331 2.97 -13.90 12.09
CA GLU A 331 2.97 -14.76 10.89
C GLU A 331 1.86 -14.33 9.92
N LEU A 332 0.63 -14.11 10.41
CA LEU A 332 -0.48 -13.62 9.57
C LEU A 332 -0.16 -12.27 8.93
N ASN A 333 0.41 -11.35 9.71
CA ASN A 333 0.86 -10.05 9.18
C ASN A 333 1.93 -10.18 8.08
N TRP A 334 2.83 -11.15 8.23
CA TRP A 334 3.88 -11.41 7.25
C TRP A 334 3.34 -12.05 5.98
N ILE A 335 2.45 -13.05 6.09
CA ILE A 335 1.74 -13.65 4.96
C ILE A 335 0.92 -12.59 4.21
N PHE A 336 0.16 -11.77 4.94
CA PHE A 336 -0.62 -10.67 4.36
C PHE A 336 0.25 -9.71 3.54
N THR A 337 1.40 -9.32 4.09
CA THR A 337 2.37 -8.46 3.39
C THR A 337 2.89 -9.12 2.13
N ALA A 338 3.22 -10.42 2.17
CA ALA A 338 3.69 -11.16 0.99
C ALA A 338 2.60 -11.26 -0.09
N ILE A 339 1.36 -11.55 0.29
CA ILE A 339 0.23 -11.69 -0.64
C ILE A 339 -0.10 -10.36 -1.31
N THR A 340 -0.27 -9.29 -0.54
CA THR A 340 -0.62 -7.96 -1.08
C THR A 340 0.48 -7.40 -1.98
N ASP A 341 1.75 -7.59 -1.62
CA ASP A 341 2.88 -7.19 -2.47
C ASP A 341 2.95 -8.00 -3.77
N THR A 342 2.58 -9.29 -3.71
CA THR A 342 2.50 -10.17 -4.88
C THR A 342 1.37 -9.78 -5.83
N ILE A 343 0.18 -9.51 -5.29
CA ILE A 343 -0.96 -9.03 -6.08
C ILE A 343 -0.58 -7.73 -6.80
N ALA A 344 0.02 -6.78 -6.09
CA ALA A 344 0.45 -5.51 -6.67
C ALA A 344 1.49 -5.70 -7.77
N TRP A 345 2.50 -6.56 -7.57
CA TRP A 345 3.54 -6.82 -8.56
C TRP A 345 3.00 -7.44 -9.86
N ASN A 346 2.05 -8.36 -9.74
CA ASN A 346 1.50 -9.07 -10.90
C ASN A 346 0.42 -8.25 -11.63
N THR A 347 -0.21 -7.29 -10.96
CA THR A 347 -1.31 -6.51 -11.54
C THR A 347 -0.84 -5.15 -12.08
N LEU A 348 0.12 -4.49 -11.41
CA LEU A 348 0.48 -3.11 -11.72
C LEU A 348 1.63 -3.00 -12.74
N PRO A 349 1.61 -1.94 -13.59
CA PRO A 349 2.78 -1.59 -14.38
C PRO A 349 4.01 -1.33 -13.49
N ARG A 350 5.20 -1.71 -13.98
CA ARG A 350 6.46 -1.63 -13.20
C ARG A 350 6.71 -0.26 -12.60
N ASP A 351 6.50 0.82 -13.34
CA ASP A 351 6.73 2.19 -12.87
C ASP A 351 5.77 2.58 -11.74
N LEU A 352 4.50 2.20 -11.88
CA LEU A 352 3.48 2.48 -10.87
C LEU A 352 3.74 1.66 -9.60
N PHE A 353 4.12 0.39 -9.74
CA PHE A 353 4.52 -0.45 -8.63
C PHE A 353 5.71 0.14 -7.86
N GLN A 354 6.78 0.55 -8.55
CA GLN A 354 7.95 1.15 -7.92
C GLN A 354 7.57 2.45 -7.18
N LYS A 355 6.75 3.30 -7.79
CA LYS A 355 6.27 4.55 -7.19
C LYS A 355 5.44 4.31 -5.92
N LEU A 356 4.51 3.38 -5.93
CA LEU A 356 3.55 3.19 -4.82
C LEU A 356 4.04 2.21 -3.75
N PHE A 357 4.69 1.12 -4.13
CA PHE A 357 5.05 0.00 -3.24
C PHE A 357 6.53 -0.02 -2.82
N ARG A 358 7.38 0.84 -3.40
CA ARG A 358 8.82 0.88 -3.07
C ARG A 358 9.35 2.26 -2.65
N GLN A 359 8.76 3.36 -3.13
CA GLN A 359 9.29 4.71 -2.91
C GLN A 359 9.24 5.21 -1.46
N ASP A 360 8.12 5.01 -0.77
CA ASP A 360 7.88 5.44 0.62
C ASP A 360 7.22 4.30 1.40
N LEU A 361 7.76 4.00 2.59
CA LEU A 361 7.29 2.92 3.46
C LEU A 361 5.82 3.10 3.88
N LEU A 362 5.39 4.33 4.15
CA LEU A 362 4.02 4.59 4.59
C LEU A 362 3.05 4.44 3.41
N VAL A 363 3.39 5.00 2.25
CA VAL A 363 2.59 4.87 1.02
C VAL A 363 2.47 3.40 0.62
N ALA A 364 3.58 2.66 0.62
CA ALA A 364 3.58 1.23 0.33
C ALA A 364 2.69 0.44 1.30
N SER A 365 2.67 0.83 2.58
CA SER A 365 1.79 0.22 3.56
C SER A 365 0.32 0.52 3.32
N LEU A 366 -0.01 1.78 3.04
CA LEU A 366 -1.37 2.19 2.72
C LEU A 366 -1.88 1.51 1.45
N PHE A 367 -1.09 1.40 0.39
CA PHE A 367 -1.52 0.75 -0.84
C PHE A 367 -1.64 -0.77 -0.71
N ARG A 368 -0.76 -1.46 0.02
CA ARG A 368 -0.95 -2.88 0.36
C ARG A 368 -2.28 -3.09 1.08
N ASN A 369 -2.56 -2.22 2.05
CA ASN A 369 -3.76 -2.29 2.87
C ASN A 369 -5.01 -1.82 2.09
N PHE A 370 -4.85 -0.96 1.09
CA PHE A 370 -5.91 -0.54 0.17
C PHE A 370 -6.41 -1.70 -0.70
N LEU A 371 -5.55 -2.65 -1.09
CA LEU A 371 -6.00 -3.86 -1.81
C LEU A 371 -6.97 -4.68 -0.96
N LEU A 372 -6.75 -4.74 0.35
CA LEU A 372 -7.68 -5.37 1.29
C LEU A 372 -8.97 -4.55 1.39
N ALA A 373 -8.87 -3.22 1.47
CA ALA A 373 -10.05 -2.35 1.47
C ALA A 373 -10.90 -2.56 0.21
N GLU A 374 -10.27 -2.62 -0.98
CA GLU A 374 -10.94 -2.93 -2.25
C GLU A 374 -11.71 -4.26 -2.17
N ARG A 375 -11.10 -5.29 -1.60
CA ARG A 375 -11.74 -6.61 -1.45
C ARG A 375 -12.90 -6.60 -0.47
N ILE A 376 -12.70 -6.07 0.74
CA ILE A 376 -13.71 -6.07 1.81
C ILE A 376 -14.88 -5.17 1.42
N MET A 377 -14.61 -3.94 1.00
CA MET A 377 -15.66 -2.96 0.74
C MET A 377 -16.50 -3.34 -0.47
N ARG A 378 -15.92 -3.98 -1.51
CA ARG A 378 -16.70 -4.47 -2.65
C ARG A 378 -17.71 -5.55 -2.26
N SER A 379 -17.44 -6.34 -1.22
CA SER A 379 -18.42 -7.29 -0.68
C SER A 379 -19.60 -6.63 0.06
N LEU A 380 -19.49 -5.32 0.31
CA LEU A 380 -20.47 -4.47 1.00
C LEU A 380 -21.01 -3.38 0.05
N ASP A 381 -21.00 -3.66 -1.27
CA ASP A 381 -21.46 -2.75 -2.33
C ASP A 381 -20.79 -1.37 -2.36
N CYS A 382 -19.54 -1.31 -1.89
CA CYS A 382 -18.77 -0.08 -1.79
C CYS A 382 -17.42 -0.23 -2.50
N ALA A 383 -17.10 0.68 -3.42
CA ALA A 383 -15.91 0.62 -4.26
C ALA A 383 -14.95 1.76 -3.87
N PRO A 384 -13.86 1.47 -3.12
CA PRO A 384 -12.87 2.48 -2.80
C PRO A 384 -12.10 2.90 -4.05
N VAL A 385 -11.72 4.17 -4.10
CA VAL A 385 -11.08 4.81 -5.24
C VAL A 385 -9.68 5.28 -4.85
N SER A 386 -8.71 5.17 -5.76
CA SER A 386 -7.37 5.70 -5.55
C SER A 386 -6.93 6.57 -6.71
N TRP A 387 -6.04 7.53 -6.43
CA TRP A 387 -5.27 8.25 -7.42
C TRP A 387 -3.78 8.13 -7.08
N PRO A 388 -2.92 7.57 -7.96
CA PRO A 388 -3.25 6.97 -9.26
C PRO A 388 -4.24 5.81 -9.17
N GLU A 389 -5.00 5.60 -10.25
CA GLU A 389 -5.97 4.51 -10.35
C GLU A 389 -5.25 3.15 -10.43
N LEU A 390 -5.77 2.17 -9.71
CA LEU A 390 -5.28 0.78 -9.76
C LEU A 390 -6.27 -0.08 -10.56
N PRO A 391 -5.79 -1.05 -11.35
CA PRO A 391 -6.65 -2.10 -11.88
C PRO A 391 -7.30 -2.89 -10.74
N ALA A 392 -8.43 -3.52 -11.02
CA ALA A 392 -9.17 -4.31 -10.03
C ALA A 392 -8.34 -5.48 -9.47
N THR A 393 -8.16 -5.52 -8.14
CA THR A 393 -7.34 -6.56 -7.47
C THR A 393 -8.15 -7.52 -6.60
N HIS A 394 -9.42 -7.20 -6.32
CA HIS A 394 -10.26 -7.91 -5.35
C HIS A 394 -10.52 -9.40 -5.68
N GLN A 395 -10.46 -9.80 -6.96
CA GLN A 395 -10.65 -11.19 -7.42
C GLN A 395 -9.33 -11.92 -7.74
N HIS A 396 -8.18 -11.33 -7.41
CA HIS A 396 -6.89 -11.95 -7.72
C HIS A 396 -6.74 -13.32 -7.01
N PRO A 397 -6.28 -14.40 -7.68
CA PRO A 397 -6.23 -15.76 -7.12
C PRO A 397 -5.44 -15.88 -5.80
N MET A 398 -4.42 -15.06 -5.61
CA MET A 398 -3.66 -14.99 -4.34
C MET A 398 -4.51 -14.69 -3.10
N TRP A 399 -5.72 -14.11 -3.26
CA TRP A 399 -6.66 -13.99 -2.14
C TRP A 399 -7.18 -15.33 -1.63
N HIS A 400 -7.27 -16.36 -2.48
CA HIS A 400 -7.60 -17.71 -2.02
C HIS A 400 -6.51 -18.31 -1.14
N ALA A 401 -5.23 -18.01 -1.42
CA ALA A 401 -4.12 -18.40 -0.56
C ALA A 401 -4.17 -17.66 0.79
N TRP A 402 -4.64 -16.41 0.80
CA TRP A 402 -4.89 -15.66 2.03
C TRP A 402 -6.01 -16.27 2.86
N ASP A 403 -7.15 -16.59 2.23
CA ASP A 403 -8.30 -17.20 2.90
C ASP A 403 -7.92 -18.56 3.51
N LEU A 404 -7.17 -19.39 2.77
CA LEU A 404 -6.65 -20.66 3.29
C LEU A 404 -5.70 -20.46 4.48
N ALA A 405 -4.83 -19.45 4.42
CA ALA A 405 -3.93 -19.15 5.52
C ALA A 405 -4.70 -18.68 6.77
N LEU A 406 -5.77 -17.89 6.60
CA LEU A 406 -6.67 -17.50 7.68
C LEU A 406 -7.40 -18.70 8.27
N ASP A 407 -7.97 -19.57 7.44
CA ASP A 407 -8.66 -20.79 7.87
C ASP A 407 -7.76 -21.70 8.72
N LEU A 408 -6.56 -22.00 8.23
CA LEU A 408 -5.59 -22.85 8.93
C LEU A 408 -5.12 -22.23 10.25
N ALA A 409 -5.01 -20.90 10.31
CA ALA A 409 -4.65 -20.20 11.53
C ALA A 409 -5.81 -20.24 12.54
N LEU A 410 -7.01 -19.84 12.13
CA LEU A 410 -8.19 -19.78 12.98
C LEU A 410 -8.62 -21.15 13.51
N ALA A 411 -8.43 -22.23 12.74
CA ALA A 411 -8.69 -23.60 13.20
C ALA A 411 -7.83 -23.99 14.43
N GLN A 412 -6.63 -23.43 14.56
CA GLN A 412 -5.74 -23.68 15.69
C GLN A 412 -6.05 -22.79 16.91
N LEU A 413 -6.73 -21.66 16.71
CA LEU A 413 -6.90 -20.61 17.73
C LEU A 413 -7.48 -21.13 19.06
N PRO A 414 -8.56 -21.93 19.11
CA PRO A 414 -9.09 -22.43 20.38
C PRO A 414 -8.08 -23.28 21.15
N GLY A 415 -7.30 -24.11 20.44
CA GLY A 415 -6.27 -24.95 21.05
C GLY A 415 -5.08 -24.15 21.58
N VAL A 416 -4.65 -23.13 20.84
CA VAL A 416 -3.55 -22.23 21.27
C VAL A 416 -3.97 -21.39 22.47
N LEU A 417 -5.22 -20.94 22.54
CA LEU A 417 -5.74 -20.20 23.69
C LEU A 417 -5.90 -21.07 24.93
N GLY A 418 -6.41 -22.30 24.79
CA GLY A 418 -6.47 -23.27 25.90
C GLY A 418 -5.09 -23.60 26.45
N ALA A 419 -4.09 -23.75 25.58
CA ALA A 419 -2.69 -23.95 25.96
C ALA A 419 -2.12 -22.74 26.73
N ALA A 420 -2.40 -21.53 26.27
CA ALA A 420 -1.97 -20.30 26.94
C ALA A 420 -2.65 -20.09 28.31
N ALA A 421 -3.86 -20.63 28.50
CA ALA A 421 -4.63 -20.56 29.74
C ALA A 421 -4.24 -21.64 30.78
N GLY A 422 -3.36 -22.58 30.45
CA GLY A 422 -2.87 -23.61 31.37
C GLY A 422 -3.88 -24.72 31.67
N GLU A 423 -4.85 -24.97 30.79
CA GLU A 423 -5.84 -26.04 30.95
C GLU A 423 -5.18 -27.43 30.75
N GLU A 424 -5.35 -28.34 31.72
CA GLU A 424 -4.82 -29.71 31.68
C GLU A 424 -5.42 -30.49 30.49
N GLY A 425 -4.62 -30.64 29.42
CA GLY A 425 -5.00 -31.30 28.16
C GLY A 425 -4.75 -30.45 26.90
N GLY A 426 -4.49 -29.15 27.03
CA GLY A 426 -4.25 -28.23 25.92
C GLY A 426 -2.76 -28.06 25.59
N ALA A 427 -2.10 -29.05 25.01
CA ALA A 427 -0.68 -28.94 24.60
C ALA A 427 -0.52 -28.73 23.08
N VAL A 428 -1.34 -27.89 22.45
CA VAL A 428 -1.16 -27.58 21.02
C VAL A 428 -0.24 -26.38 20.88
N LEU A 429 1.04 -26.64 20.66
CA LEU A 429 1.99 -25.63 20.23
C LEU A 429 1.56 -25.07 18.87
N PHE A 430 1.63 -23.74 18.72
CA PHE A 430 1.32 -23.06 17.47
C PHE A 430 2.13 -23.65 16.31
N ARG A 431 1.44 -24.12 15.27
CA ARG A 431 2.06 -24.65 14.06
C ARG A 431 2.04 -23.60 12.96
N HIS A 432 3.24 -23.31 12.46
CA HIS A 432 3.47 -22.40 11.34
C HIS A 432 2.70 -22.81 10.08
N SER A 433 2.19 -21.81 9.36
CA SER A 433 1.49 -21.99 8.10
C SER A 433 2.41 -22.57 7.01
N PRO A 434 1.92 -23.52 6.18
CA PRO A 434 2.69 -24.05 5.05
C PRO A 434 2.79 -23.07 3.87
N PHE A 435 2.22 -21.87 3.98
CA PHE A 435 2.13 -20.88 2.89
C PHE A 435 3.46 -20.67 2.16
N PHE A 436 4.53 -20.29 2.87
CA PHE A 436 5.81 -19.99 2.22
C PHE A 436 6.45 -21.22 1.55
N GLU A 437 6.29 -22.40 2.13
CA GLU A 437 6.78 -23.65 1.55
C GLU A 437 6.06 -24.00 0.24
N GLN A 438 4.73 -23.84 0.23
CA GLN A 438 3.90 -24.07 -0.96
C GLN A 438 4.26 -23.08 -2.08
N GLN A 439 4.46 -21.81 -1.75
CA GLN A 439 4.83 -20.78 -2.74
C GLN A 439 6.24 -20.99 -3.31
N LEU A 440 7.21 -21.41 -2.49
CA LEU A 440 8.54 -21.80 -2.99
C LEU A 440 8.46 -23.05 -3.90
N THR A 441 7.56 -23.98 -3.59
CA THR A 441 7.35 -25.16 -4.43
C THR A 441 6.72 -24.78 -5.77
N ALA A 442 5.73 -23.87 -5.78
CA ALA A 442 5.18 -23.34 -7.03
C ALA A 442 6.24 -22.60 -7.87
N PHE A 443 7.10 -21.80 -7.23
CA PHE A 443 8.21 -21.13 -7.91
C PHE A 443 9.21 -22.14 -8.50
N HIS A 444 9.52 -23.21 -7.77
CA HIS A 444 10.38 -24.28 -8.25
C HIS A 444 9.80 -24.99 -9.48
N VAL A 445 8.50 -25.32 -9.48
CA VAL A 445 7.80 -25.89 -10.64
C VAL A 445 7.87 -24.95 -11.84
N TRP A 446 7.73 -23.63 -11.63
CA TRP A 446 7.90 -22.65 -12.69
C TRP A 446 9.33 -22.67 -13.28
N LEU A 447 10.37 -22.87 -12.46
CA LEU A 447 11.75 -22.97 -12.94
C LEU A 447 12.01 -24.26 -13.74
N GLU A 448 11.45 -25.39 -13.32
CA GLU A 448 11.64 -26.68 -14.01
C GLU A 448 10.92 -26.74 -15.36
N LEU A 449 9.71 -26.16 -15.44
CA LEU A 449 8.86 -26.21 -16.63
C LEU A 449 8.85 -24.88 -17.40
N GLY A 450 9.61 -23.89 -16.95
CA GLY A 450 9.64 -22.54 -17.50
C GLY A 450 10.45 -22.46 -18.79
N SER A 451 10.11 -21.49 -19.63
CA SER A 451 10.93 -21.08 -20.78
C SER A 451 11.02 -19.56 -20.79
N GLN A 452 12.04 -19.01 -21.44
CA GLN A 452 12.25 -17.55 -21.52
C GLN A 452 11.06 -16.79 -22.16
N ALA A 453 10.19 -17.48 -22.90
CA ALA A 453 9.01 -16.89 -23.55
C ALA A 453 7.77 -16.79 -22.64
N ARG A 454 7.80 -17.30 -21.40
CA ARG A 454 6.65 -17.26 -20.47
C ARG A 454 6.56 -15.93 -19.73
N ALA A 455 5.34 -15.68 -19.24
CA ALA A 455 5.10 -14.63 -18.25
C ALA A 455 6.01 -14.80 -17.02
N PRO A 456 6.44 -13.69 -16.40
CA PRO A 456 7.30 -13.74 -15.23
C PRO A 456 6.66 -14.54 -14.09
N PRO A 457 7.48 -15.17 -13.22
CA PRO A 457 6.96 -15.97 -12.12
C PRO A 457 6.24 -15.09 -11.10
N GLU A 458 4.97 -15.41 -10.86
CA GLU A 458 4.11 -14.67 -9.92
C GLU A 458 4.66 -14.67 -8.49
N GLN A 459 5.41 -15.70 -8.10
CA GLN A 459 5.92 -15.90 -6.73
C GLN A 459 7.18 -15.08 -6.42
N LEU A 460 7.75 -14.35 -7.38
CA LEU A 460 9.01 -13.63 -7.18
C LEU A 460 9.00 -12.67 -5.97
N PRO A 461 7.94 -11.87 -5.72
CA PRO A 461 7.86 -11.04 -4.51
C PRO A 461 7.81 -11.87 -3.21
N ILE A 462 7.21 -13.06 -3.24
CA ILE A 462 7.17 -13.96 -2.08
C ILE A 462 8.57 -14.50 -1.79
N VAL A 463 9.34 -14.88 -2.81
CA VAL A 463 10.74 -15.29 -2.63
C VAL A 463 11.53 -14.19 -1.91
N LEU A 464 11.35 -12.92 -2.30
CA LEU A 464 11.98 -11.78 -1.61
C LEU A 464 11.56 -11.67 -0.14
N GLN A 465 10.28 -11.90 0.19
CA GLN A 465 9.82 -11.93 1.58
C GLN A 465 10.45 -13.09 2.37
N VAL A 466 10.60 -14.26 1.75
CA VAL A 466 11.18 -15.45 2.39
C VAL A 466 12.67 -15.26 2.70
N LEU A 467 13.41 -14.49 1.92
CA LEU A 467 14.81 -14.16 2.23
C LEU A 467 14.98 -13.48 3.60
N LEU A 468 13.94 -12.79 4.07
CA LEU A 468 13.91 -12.16 5.39
C LEU A 468 13.73 -13.17 6.54
N SER A 469 13.34 -14.41 6.23
CA SER A 469 13.28 -15.52 7.19
C SER A 469 14.63 -16.19 7.36
N GLN A 470 14.83 -16.92 8.46
CA GLN A 470 15.97 -17.82 8.63
C GLN A 470 15.62 -19.25 8.17
N VAL A 471 14.38 -19.71 8.39
CA VAL A 471 13.97 -21.11 8.22
C VAL A 471 14.05 -21.56 6.76
N HIS A 472 13.57 -20.75 5.83
CA HIS A 472 13.49 -21.10 4.40
C HIS A 472 14.51 -20.35 3.54
N ARG A 473 15.47 -19.64 4.15
CA ARG A 473 16.40 -18.75 3.45
C ARG A 473 17.25 -19.49 2.42
N LEU A 474 17.81 -20.63 2.82
CA LEU A 474 18.73 -21.40 1.97
C LEU A 474 18.02 -21.85 0.69
N ARG A 475 16.82 -22.45 0.83
CA ARG A 475 15.99 -22.88 -0.30
C ARG A 475 15.60 -21.69 -1.19
N ALA A 476 15.22 -20.55 -0.61
CA ALA A 476 14.88 -19.36 -1.38
C ALA A 476 16.07 -18.79 -2.16
N LEU A 477 17.27 -18.76 -1.56
CA LEU A 477 18.50 -18.31 -2.23
C LEU A 477 18.90 -19.24 -3.37
N GLU A 478 18.79 -20.55 -3.18
CA GLU A 478 19.06 -21.53 -4.23
C GLU A 478 18.14 -21.34 -5.43
N LEU A 479 16.83 -21.24 -5.18
CA LEU A 479 15.84 -21.02 -6.25
C LEU A 479 16.04 -19.66 -6.94
N LEU A 480 16.39 -18.62 -6.19
CA LEU A 480 16.71 -17.31 -6.76
C LEU A 480 17.98 -17.36 -7.63
N GLY A 481 19.01 -18.10 -7.21
CA GLY A 481 20.21 -18.33 -8.02
C GLY A 481 19.87 -19.00 -9.35
N ARG A 482 19.11 -20.11 -9.30
CA ARG A 482 18.62 -20.80 -10.51
C ARG A 482 17.80 -19.89 -11.42
N PHE A 483 16.99 -18.99 -10.85
CA PHE A 483 16.23 -18.00 -11.62
C PHE A 483 17.14 -17.00 -12.33
N LEU A 484 18.17 -16.49 -11.65
CA LEU A 484 19.14 -15.56 -12.23
C LEU A 484 20.00 -16.22 -13.32
N ASP A 485 20.29 -17.51 -13.19
CA ASP A 485 21.04 -18.30 -14.18
C ASP A 485 20.29 -18.45 -15.52
N LEU A 486 18.96 -18.22 -15.56
CA LEU A 486 18.19 -18.24 -16.81
C LEU A 486 18.51 -17.07 -17.76
N GLY A 487 19.30 -16.09 -17.31
CA GLY A 487 19.65 -14.88 -18.05
C GLY A 487 18.64 -13.77 -17.82
N GLY A 488 19.01 -12.80 -16.97
CA GLY A 488 18.27 -11.56 -16.72
C GLY A 488 18.69 -10.39 -17.59
#